data_AF-A0A531MGJ9-F1
#
_entry.id   AF-A0A531MGJ9-F1
#
_cell.length_a   1.000
_cell.length_b   1.000
_cell.length_c   1.000
_cell.angle_alpha   90.00
_cell.angle_beta   90.00
_cell.angle_gamma   90.00
#
_symmetry.space_group_name_H-M   'P 1'
#
loop_
_entity.id
_entity.type
_entity.pdbx_description
1 polymer ?
#
loop_
_entity_poly.entity_id
_entity_poly.type
_entity_poly.pdbx_seq_one_letter_code
_entity_poly.pdbx_strand_id
1 'polypeptide(L)'
;LLTTFIYGKASHSIRSALSEQLLRIGYPFFLQQSPGRLLNIISNESWRASDAIQIMLSAIVSASAAIILLAFLLLLSWQMTLLVTLGLALVQVVHAVLSANLKAPSRSVASRNSDLASQMLHLVHAGRLIRIFGQESREQVVFDQASDAVRRAAFVLLTRQGALPPLTEVLHAMLFLAVVIGAWFADVSFPLIVAFVILLYRLQPHMRALQMSWSQLQGLSGSLEEVDWMLDPADKPKPPQGDGPFHG
;
A
#
# COMPACT_ATOMS: atom_id res chain seq x y z
N LEU A 1 -10.18 17.00 9.28
CA LEU A 1 -11.64 17.06 9.50
C LEU A 1 -12.41 16.59 8.26
N LEU A 2 -12.30 17.27 7.11
CA LEU A 2 -13.01 16.88 5.88
C LEU A 2 -12.58 15.49 5.35
N THR A 3 -11.28 15.19 5.27
CA THR A 3 -10.78 13.87 4.86
C THR A 3 -11.26 12.76 5.79
N THR A 4 -11.17 12.97 7.10
CA THR A 4 -11.66 12.04 8.13
C THR A 4 -13.17 11.79 8.02
N PHE A 5 -13.94 12.84 7.74
CA PHE A 5 -15.39 12.73 7.54
C PHE A 5 -15.73 11.93 6.29
N ILE A 6 -15.06 12.22 5.16
CA ILE A 6 -15.24 11.47 3.90
C ILE A 6 -14.86 10.01 4.10
N TYR A 7 -13.71 9.73 4.73
CA TYR A 7 -13.27 8.39 5.07
C TYR A 7 -14.31 7.63 5.90
N GLY A 8 -14.81 8.25 6.99
CA GLY A 8 -15.81 7.64 7.85
C GLY A 8 -17.12 7.34 7.11
N LYS A 9 -17.59 8.29 6.30
CA LYS A 9 -18.80 8.11 5.49
C LYS A 9 -18.63 7.02 4.43
N ALA A 10 -17.48 6.98 3.76
CA ALA A 10 -17.16 5.96 2.78
C ALA A 10 -17.08 4.57 3.42
N SER A 11 -16.42 4.44 4.56
CA SER A 11 -16.32 3.18 5.29
C SER A 11 -17.68 2.65 5.73
N HIS A 12 -18.54 3.53 6.24
CA HIS A 12 -19.92 3.19 6.57
C HIS A 12 -20.71 2.76 5.31
N SER A 13 -20.61 3.51 4.22
CA SER A 13 -21.32 3.22 2.97
C SER A 13 -20.91 1.87 2.37
N ILE A 14 -19.60 1.56 2.34
CA ILE A 14 -19.08 0.28 1.84
C ILE A 14 -19.63 -0.87 2.69
N ARG A 15 -19.54 -0.77 4.01
CA ARG A 15 -20.05 -1.81 4.91
C ARG A 15 -21.57 -1.99 4.80
N SER A 16 -22.31 -0.88 4.70
CA SER A 16 -23.76 -0.92 4.51
C SER A 16 -24.13 -1.60 3.20
N ALA A 17 -23.47 -1.25 2.09
CA ALA A 17 -23.71 -1.85 0.78
C ALA A 17 -23.37 -3.34 0.75
N LEU A 18 -22.23 -3.74 1.36
CA LEU A 18 -21.86 -5.16 1.48
C LEU A 18 -22.90 -5.95 2.28
N SER A 19 -23.39 -5.39 3.39
CA SER A 19 -24.43 -6.00 4.20
C SER A 19 -25.75 -6.09 3.45
N GLU A 20 -26.15 -5.04 2.74
CA GLU A 20 -27.38 -5.04 1.93
C GLU A 20 -27.32 -6.08 0.82
N GLN A 21 -26.18 -6.18 0.14
CA GLN A 21 -25.97 -7.17 -0.90
C GLN A 21 -26.06 -8.60 -0.35
N LEU A 22 -25.44 -8.88 0.81
CA LEU A 22 -25.57 -10.17 1.50
C LEU A 22 -27.00 -10.56 1.83
N LEU A 23 -27.83 -9.60 2.24
CA LEU A 23 -29.23 -9.83 2.54
C LEU A 23 -30.08 -10.07 1.28
N ARG A 24 -29.58 -9.68 0.11
CA ARG A 24 -30.27 -9.84 -1.19
C ARG A 24 -29.80 -11.04 -1.99
N ILE A 25 -28.70 -11.68 -1.62
CA ILE A 25 -28.20 -12.85 -2.35
C ILE A 25 -29.01 -14.10 -1.96
N GLY A 26 -29.38 -14.91 -2.95
CA GLY A 26 -30.05 -16.19 -2.73
C GLY A 26 -29.14 -17.23 -2.06
N TYR A 27 -29.75 -18.13 -1.29
CA TYR A 27 -29.06 -19.18 -0.53
C TYR A 27 -28.03 -20.03 -1.32
N PRO A 28 -28.24 -20.36 -2.62
CA PRO A 28 -27.27 -21.15 -3.40
C PRO A 28 -25.85 -20.58 -3.44
N PHE A 29 -25.70 -19.25 -3.33
CA PHE A 29 -24.39 -18.61 -3.26
C PHE A 29 -23.61 -19.00 -2.00
N PHE A 30 -24.29 -19.08 -0.85
CA PHE A 30 -23.68 -19.44 0.44
C PHE A 30 -23.25 -20.90 0.51
N LEU A 31 -23.80 -21.76 -0.36
CA LEU A 31 -23.37 -23.15 -0.49
C LEU A 31 -22.08 -23.30 -1.31
N GLN A 32 -21.77 -22.33 -2.17
CA GLN A 32 -20.60 -22.35 -3.05
C GLN A 32 -19.42 -21.55 -2.49
N GLN A 33 -19.67 -20.56 -1.63
CA GLN A 33 -18.66 -19.67 -1.08
C GLN A 33 -18.33 -20.00 0.37
N SER A 34 -17.05 -19.90 0.74
CA SER A 34 -16.63 -20.17 2.12
C SER A 34 -17.13 -19.07 3.08
N PRO A 35 -17.76 -19.42 4.22
CA PRO A 35 -18.19 -18.43 5.21
C PRO A 35 -17.03 -17.56 5.73
N GLY A 36 -15.83 -18.13 5.84
CA GLY A 36 -14.62 -17.41 6.25
C GLY A 36 -14.20 -16.31 5.26
N ARG A 37 -14.26 -16.57 3.95
CA ARG A 37 -13.98 -15.54 2.92
C ARG A 37 -15.00 -14.41 3.02
N LEU A 38 -16.29 -14.73 3.10
CA LEU A 38 -17.35 -13.71 3.20
C LEU A 38 -17.16 -12.84 4.45
N LEU A 39 -16.83 -13.45 5.60
CA LEU A 39 -16.51 -12.72 6.82
C LEU A 39 -15.28 -11.83 6.66
N ASN A 40 -14.21 -12.32 6.02
CA ASN A 40 -13.01 -11.52 5.76
C ASN A 40 -13.32 -10.29 4.89
N ILE A 41 -14.15 -10.44 3.86
CA ILE A 41 -14.56 -9.32 2.99
C ILE A 41 -15.26 -8.22 3.81
N ILE A 42 -16.23 -8.60 4.65
CA ILE A 42 -17.00 -7.65 5.46
C ILE A 42 -16.15 -7.01 6.55
N SER A 43 -15.32 -7.80 7.24
CA SER A 43 -14.60 -7.34 8.43
C SER A 43 -13.31 -6.59 8.09
N ASN A 44 -12.51 -7.12 7.15
CA ASN A 44 -11.16 -6.67 6.87
C ASN A 44 -11.02 -5.97 5.51
N GLU A 45 -11.50 -6.59 4.42
CA GLU A 45 -11.32 -6.01 3.08
C GLU A 45 -12.13 -4.71 2.91
N SER A 46 -13.29 -4.59 3.56
CA SER A 46 -14.05 -3.33 3.62
C SER A 46 -13.27 -2.18 4.27
N TRP A 47 -12.44 -2.47 5.28
CA TRP A 47 -11.58 -1.48 5.93
C TRP A 47 -10.43 -1.08 5.01
N ARG A 48 -9.78 -2.07 4.38
CA ARG A 48 -8.71 -1.85 3.40
C ARG A 48 -9.20 -1.05 2.18
N ALA A 49 -10.42 -1.28 1.73
CA ALA A 49 -11.06 -0.48 0.68
C ALA A 49 -11.31 0.98 1.14
N SER A 50 -11.65 1.17 2.42
CA SER A 50 -11.78 2.51 3.00
C SER A 50 -10.42 3.22 3.08
N ASP A 51 -9.36 2.50 3.45
CA ASP A 51 -7.99 3.04 3.49
C ASP A 51 -7.52 3.50 2.11
N ALA A 52 -7.86 2.76 1.04
CA ALA A 52 -7.56 3.17 -0.33
C ALA A 52 -8.14 4.55 -0.66
N ILE A 53 -9.36 4.86 -0.16
CA ILE A 53 -9.99 6.17 -0.33
C ILE A 53 -9.18 7.25 0.40
N GLN A 54 -8.76 6.99 1.64
CA GLN A 54 -7.93 7.92 2.41
C GLN A 54 -6.60 8.20 1.71
N ILE A 55 -5.96 7.16 1.17
CA ILE A 55 -4.71 7.27 0.41
C ILE A 55 -4.94 8.11 -0.85
N MET A 56 -6.03 7.88 -1.58
CA MET A 56 -6.37 8.64 -2.78
C MET A 56 -6.64 10.12 -2.47
N LEU A 57 -7.35 10.43 -1.39
CA LEU A 57 -7.56 11.81 -0.95
C LEU A 57 -6.23 12.51 -0.62
N SER A 58 -5.33 11.82 0.10
CA SER A 58 -3.99 12.35 0.40
C SER A 58 -3.14 12.54 -0.88
N ALA A 59 -3.27 11.62 -1.83
CA ALA A 59 -2.62 11.71 -3.14
C ALA A 59 -3.13 12.92 -3.93
N ILE A 60 -4.45 13.19 -3.95
CA ILE A 60 -5.04 14.36 -4.62
C ILE A 60 -4.49 15.67 -4.03
N VAL A 61 -4.39 15.77 -2.71
CA VAL A 61 -3.82 16.95 -2.05
C VAL A 61 -2.36 17.14 -2.45
N SER A 62 -1.58 16.07 -2.44
CA SER A 62 -0.16 16.09 -2.82
C SER A 62 0.03 16.40 -4.31
N ALA A 63 -0.82 15.84 -5.18
CA ALA A 63 -0.83 16.11 -6.62
C ALA A 63 -1.16 17.58 -6.90
N SER A 64 -2.18 18.12 -6.24
CA SER A 64 -2.56 19.54 -6.38
C SER A 64 -1.39 20.45 -6.01
N ALA A 65 -0.73 20.20 -4.87
CA ALA A 65 0.43 20.96 -4.46
C ALA A 65 1.61 20.82 -5.44
N ALA A 66 1.88 19.61 -5.93
CA ALA A 66 2.92 19.34 -6.92
C ALA A 66 2.66 20.06 -8.24
N ILE A 67 1.42 20.06 -8.74
CA ILE A 67 1.01 20.74 -9.97
C ILE A 67 1.21 22.26 -9.83
N ILE A 68 0.79 22.84 -8.70
CA ILE A 68 0.98 24.27 -8.43
C ILE A 68 2.47 24.63 -8.44
N LEU A 69 3.30 23.87 -7.72
CA LEU A 69 4.74 24.09 -7.69
C LEU A 69 5.40 23.91 -9.06
N LEU A 70 4.98 22.90 -9.82
CA LEU A 70 5.47 22.66 -11.18
C LEU A 70 5.09 23.80 -12.12
N ALA A 71 3.86 24.34 -12.01
CA ALA A 71 3.44 25.51 -12.76
C ALA A 71 4.30 26.73 -12.45
N PHE A 72 4.62 26.98 -11.16
CA PHE A 72 5.55 28.04 -10.79
C PHE A 72 6.95 27.83 -11.37
N LEU A 73 7.48 26.60 -11.34
CA LEU A 73 8.79 26.29 -11.93
C LEU A 73 8.80 26.58 -13.44
N LEU A 74 7.76 26.17 -14.17
CA LEU A 74 7.60 26.42 -15.60
C LEU A 74 7.53 27.91 -15.94
N LEU A 75 6.78 28.68 -15.14
CA LEU A 75 6.67 30.14 -15.30
C LEU A 75 8.00 30.85 -15.01
N LEU A 76 8.82 30.29 -14.11
CA LEU A 76 10.09 30.87 -13.71
C LEU A 76 11.19 30.62 -14.76
N SER A 77 11.31 29.39 -15.24
CA SER A 77 12.14 29.05 -16.41
C SER A 77 11.77 27.67 -16.94
N TRP A 78 11.31 27.63 -18.20
CA TRP A 78 10.98 26.38 -18.87
C TRP A 78 12.22 25.53 -19.18
N GLN A 79 13.38 26.15 -19.47
CA GLN A 79 14.64 25.44 -19.74
C GLN A 79 15.14 24.70 -18.49
N MET A 80 15.15 25.39 -17.35
CA MET A 80 15.54 24.81 -16.06
C MET A 80 14.57 23.71 -15.64
N THR A 81 13.28 23.92 -15.86
CA THR A 81 12.25 22.92 -15.56
C THR A 81 12.46 21.64 -16.37
N LEU A 82 12.74 21.74 -17.67
CA LEU A 82 13.03 20.55 -18.50
C LEU A 82 14.23 19.76 -17.99
N LEU A 83 15.32 20.45 -17.65
CA LEU A 83 16.53 19.81 -17.10
C LEU A 83 16.21 19.05 -15.81
N VAL A 84 15.40 19.65 -14.94
CA VAL A 84 14.99 19.06 -13.67
C VAL A 84 14.03 17.91 -13.87
N THR A 85 13.06 18.02 -14.78
CA THR A 85 12.13 16.94 -15.09
C THR A 85 12.89 15.72 -15.61
N LEU A 86 13.88 15.91 -16.48
CA LEU A 86 14.74 14.84 -16.97
C LEU A 86 15.55 14.22 -15.81
N GLY A 87 16.15 15.06 -14.97
CA GLY A 87 16.93 14.61 -13.83
C GLY A 87 16.09 13.87 -12.78
N LEU A 88 14.88 14.34 -12.47
CA LEU A 88 13.93 13.65 -11.60
C LEU A 88 13.52 12.32 -12.21
N ALA A 89 13.23 12.24 -13.51
CA ALA A 89 12.93 10.98 -14.17
C ALA A 89 14.09 9.97 -14.01
N LEU A 90 15.33 10.42 -14.13
CA LEU A 90 16.51 9.59 -13.88
C LEU A 90 16.59 9.13 -12.42
N VAL A 91 16.40 10.03 -11.45
CA VAL A 91 16.35 9.69 -10.03
C VAL A 91 15.26 8.65 -9.75
N GLN A 92 14.10 8.77 -10.41
CA GLN A 92 13.02 7.79 -10.27
C GLN A 92 13.37 6.42 -10.82
N VAL A 93 14.03 6.34 -11.97
CA VAL A 93 14.50 5.07 -12.53
C VAL A 93 15.50 4.42 -11.58
N VAL A 94 16.47 5.18 -11.08
CA VAL A 94 17.47 4.66 -10.14
C VAL A 94 16.78 4.20 -8.84
N HIS A 95 15.85 4.97 -8.30
CA HIS A 95 15.09 4.61 -7.11
C HIS A 95 14.26 3.33 -7.31
N ALA A 96 13.65 3.15 -8.49
CA ALA A 96 12.91 1.94 -8.82
C ALA A 96 13.82 0.70 -8.88
N VAL A 97 15.02 0.83 -9.45
CA VAL A 97 16.04 -0.25 -9.48
C VAL A 97 16.52 -0.58 -8.07
N LEU A 98 16.83 0.43 -7.27
CA LEU A 98 17.23 0.25 -5.86
C LEU A 98 16.12 -0.46 -5.05
N SER A 99 14.87 -0.05 -5.24
CA SER A 99 13.71 -0.64 -4.58
C SER A 99 13.43 -2.07 -5.04
N ALA A 100 13.73 -2.41 -6.30
CA ALA A 100 13.57 -3.77 -6.81
C ALA A 100 14.43 -4.78 -6.06
N ASN A 101 15.59 -4.38 -5.51
CA ASN A 101 16.45 -5.23 -4.69
C ASN A 101 15.83 -5.66 -3.35
N LEU A 102 14.71 -5.02 -2.93
CA LEU A 102 13.95 -5.42 -1.74
C LEU A 102 12.98 -6.57 -2.01
N LYS A 103 12.68 -6.90 -3.28
CA LYS A 103 11.71 -7.96 -3.62
C LYS A 103 12.10 -9.32 -3.06
N ALA A 104 13.37 -9.72 -3.21
CA ALA A 104 13.84 -11.02 -2.73
C ALA A 104 13.86 -11.12 -1.18
N PRO A 105 14.44 -10.15 -0.43
CA PRO A 105 14.34 -10.13 1.03
C PRO A 105 12.89 -10.10 1.54
N SER A 106 12.02 -9.32 0.89
CA SER A 106 10.58 -9.26 1.23
C SER A 106 9.90 -10.62 1.07
N ARG A 107 10.13 -11.32 -0.04
CA ARG A 107 9.64 -12.70 -0.24
C ARG A 107 10.17 -13.67 0.81
N SER A 108 11.44 -13.53 1.22
CA SER A 108 12.01 -14.36 2.28
C SER A 108 11.33 -14.13 3.64
N VAL A 109 10.96 -12.89 3.98
CA VAL A 109 10.20 -12.59 5.20
C VAL A 109 8.81 -13.22 5.12
N ALA A 110 8.10 -13.02 4.00
CA ALA A 110 6.77 -13.57 3.80
C ALA A 110 6.74 -15.10 3.93
N SER A 111 7.69 -15.80 3.30
CA SER A 111 7.81 -17.27 3.40
C SER A 111 8.02 -17.73 4.84
N ARG A 112 8.99 -17.16 5.57
CA ARG A 112 9.27 -17.56 6.96
C ARG A 112 8.12 -17.22 7.90
N ASN A 113 7.40 -16.13 7.62
CA ASN A 113 6.23 -15.75 8.39
C ASN A 113 5.07 -16.73 8.18
N SER A 114 4.94 -17.31 6.98
CA SER A 114 3.99 -18.40 6.71
C SER A 114 4.32 -19.64 7.53
N ASP A 115 5.60 -20.02 7.60
CA ASP A 115 6.06 -21.16 8.41
C ASP A 115 5.77 -20.93 9.91
N LEU A 116 6.04 -19.72 10.41
CA LEU A 116 5.73 -19.33 11.78
C LEU A 116 4.22 -19.38 12.07
N ALA A 117 3.38 -18.90 11.14
CA ALA A 117 1.93 -18.96 11.28
C ALA A 117 1.42 -20.41 11.32
N SER A 118 2.01 -21.31 10.53
CA SER A 118 1.71 -22.74 10.59
C SER A 118 2.07 -23.33 11.97
N GLN A 119 3.22 -22.97 12.54
CA GLN A 119 3.60 -23.40 13.88
C GLN A 119 2.63 -22.85 14.95
N MET A 120 2.18 -21.59 14.83
CA MET A 120 1.17 -21.03 15.74
C MET A 120 -0.14 -21.84 15.71
N LEU A 121 -0.63 -22.18 14.52
CA LEU A 121 -1.82 -23.01 14.35
C LEU A 121 -1.62 -24.41 14.96
N HIS A 122 -0.46 -25.03 14.74
CA HIS A 122 -0.12 -26.32 15.34
C HIS A 122 -0.21 -26.26 16.87
N LEU A 123 0.38 -25.24 17.51
CA LEU A 123 0.33 -25.08 18.96
C LEU A 123 -1.10 -24.93 19.50
N VAL A 124 -1.96 -24.19 18.80
CA VAL A 124 -3.37 -24.02 19.18
C VAL A 124 -4.14 -25.34 19.06
N HIS A 125 -3.96 -26.08 17.97
CA HIS A 125 -4.68 -27.32 17.74
C HIS A 125 -4.15 -28.50 18.58
N ALA A 126 -2.84 -28.62 18.76
CA ALA A 126 -2.18 -29.71 19.46
C ALA A 126 -1.98 -29.46 20.95
N GLY A 127 -2.38 -28.30 21.49
CA GLY A 127 -2.09 -27.88 22.87
C GLY A 127 -2.44 -28.92 23.94
N ARG A 128 -3.57 -29.64 23.79
CA ARG A 128 -3.93 -30.72 24.72
C ARG A 128 -2.99 -31.92 24.62
N LEU A 129 -2.59 -32.29 23.41
CA LEU A 129 -1.67 -33.41 23.16
C LEU A 129 -0.27 -33.09 23.70
N ILE A 130 0.23 -31.88 23.44
CA ILE A 130 1.53 -31.40 23.91
C ILE A 130 1.64 -31.55 25.43
N ARG A 131 0.59 -31.16 26.17
CA ARG A 131 0.53 -31.27 27.63
C ARG A 131 0.47 -32.71 28.13
N ILE A 132 -0.31 -33.57 27.46
CA ILE A 132 -0.41 -35.00 27.83
C ILE A 132 0.95 -35.69 27.73
N PHE A 133 1.74 -35.33 26.72
CA PHE A 133 3.06 -35.91 26.46
C PHE A 133 4.23 -35.12 27.08
N GLY A 134 3.95 -34.04 27.82
CA GLY A 134 4.98 -33.20 28.47
C GLY A 134 6.00 -32.59 27.50
N GLN A 135 5.57 -32.19 26.30
CA GLN A 135 6.44 -31.71 25.21
C GLN A 135 6.53 -30.19 25.10
N GLU A 136 6.07 -29.43 26.10
CA GLU A 136 5.99 -27.96 26.04
C GLU A 136 7.36 -27.32 25.74
N SER A 137 8.42 -27.75 26.42
CA SER A 137 9.77 -27.21 26.20
C SER A 137 10.30 -27.50 24.80
N ARG A 138 9.98 -28.68 24.24
CA ARG A 138 10.37 -29.03 22.88
C ARG A 138 9.68 -28.13 21.86
N GLU A 139 8.37 -27.95 22.00
CA GLU A 139 7.56 -27.11 21.12
C GLU A 139 7.95 -25.63 21.22
N GLN A 140 8.32 -25.15 22.41
CA GLN A 140 8.87 -23.80 22.61
C GLN A 140 10.15 -23.60 21.80
N VAL A 141 11.08 -24.55 21.81
CA VAL A 141 12.33 -24.47 21.03
C VAL A 141 12.03 -24.42 19.52
N VAL A 142 11.08 -25.21 19.04
CA VAL A 142 10.66 -25.19 17.62
C VAL A 142 10.06 -23.82 17.25
N PHE A 143 9.19 -23.28 18.11
CA PHE A 143 8.61 -21.96 17.91
C PHE A 143 9.67 -20.85 17.90
N ASP A 144 10.61 -20.87 18.84
CA ASP A 144 11.69 -19.89 18.93
C ASP A 144 12.58 -19.92 17.68
N GLN A 145 12.86 -21.10 17.13
CA GLN A 145 13.61 -21.23 15.87
C GLN A 145 12.87 -20.61 14.68
N ALA A 146 11.56 -20.86 14.55
CA ALA A 146 10.73 -20.27 13.49
C ALA A 146 10.63 -18.74 13.64
N SER A 147 10.42 -18.26 14.86
CA SER A 147 10.37 -16.83 15.19
C SER A 147 11.70 -16.13 14.91
N ASP A 148 12.83 -16.72 15.33
CA ASP A 148 14.15 -16.16 15.08
C ASP A 148 14.49 -16.16 13.58
N ALA A 149 14.02 -17.15 12.82
CA ALA A 149 14.16 -17.16 11.37
C ALA A 149 13.47 -15.96 10.72
N VAL A 150 12.25 -15.61 11.16
CA VAL A 150 11.54 -14.39 10.73
C VAL A 150 12.33 -13.16 11.13
N ARG A 151 12.78 -13.06 12.39
CA ARG A 151 13.58 -11.93 12.90
C ARG A 151 14.83 -11.69 12.05
N ARG A 152 15.60 -12.74 11.74
CA ARG A 152 16.83 -12.62 10.93
C ARG A 152 16.53 -12.15 9.50
N ALA A 153 15.48 -12.68 8.87
CA ALA A 153 15.08 -12.24 7.53
C ALA A 153 14.56 -10.80 7.52
N ALA A 154 13.75 -10.43 8.51
CA ALA A 154 13.24 -9.08 8.69
C ALA A 154 14.39 -8.07 8.92
N PHE A 155 15.40 -8.43 9.71
CA PHE A 155 16.58 -7.59 9.90
C PHE A 155 17.30 -7.29 8.57
N VAL A 156 17.49 -8.28 7.71
CA VAL A 156 18.10 -8.08 6.37
C VAL A 156 17.23 -7.19 5.48
N LEU A 157 15.90 -7.37 5.51
CA LEU A 157 14.99 -6.50 4.75
C LEU A 157 15.04 -5.06 5.26
N LEU A 158 14.87 -4.86 6.56
CA LEU A 158 14.77 -3.54 7.19
C LEU A 158 16.09 -2.76 7.09
N THR A 159 17.23 -3.42 7.21
CA THR A 159 18.54 -2.78 7.00
C THR A 159 18.71 -2.28 5.56
N ARG A 160 18.34 -3.10 4.56
CA ARG A 160 18.38 -2.69 3.14
C ARG A 160 17.36 -1.59 2.84
N GLN A 161 16.16 -1.71 3.38
CA GLN A 161 15.10 -0.71 3.21
C GLN A 161 15.48 0.63 3.86
N GLY A 162 16.10 0.60 5.04
CA GLY A 162 16.58 1.78 5.76
C GLY A 162 17.69 2.54 5.05
N ALA A 163 18.42 1.88 4.13
CA ALA A 163 19.43 2.53 3.30
C ALA A 163 18.83 3.29 2.09
N LEU A 164 17.57 3.01 1.70
CA LEU A 164 16.96 3.67 0.53
C LEU A 164 16.81 5.19 0.72
N PRO A 165 16.24 5.72 1.84
CA PRO A 165 16.10 7.16 2.02
C PRO A 165 17.41 7.95 1.89
N PRO A 166 18.52 7.62 2.58
CA PRO A 166 19.78 8.38 2.44
C PRO A 166 20.37 8.27 1.03
N LEU A 167 20.28 7.12 0.37
CA LEU A 167 20.73 6.98 -1.02
C LEU A 167 19.92 7.86 -1.97
N THR A 168 18.59 7.89 -1.80
CA THR A 168 17.74 8.80 -2.58
C THR A 168 18.05 10.26 -2.30
N GLU A 169 18.36 10.63 -1.05
CA GLU A 169 18.73 12.00 -0.70
C GLU A 169 20.01 12.44 -1.41
N VAL A 170 21.02 11.56 -1.48
CA VAL A 170 22.25 11.82 -2.24
C VAL A 170 21.97 12.00 -3.73
N LEU A 171 21.09 11.20 -4.33
CA LEU A 171 20.67 11.38 -5.73
C LEU A 171 20.02 12.76 -5.96
N HIS A 172 19.16 13.20 -5.03
CA HIS A 172 18.54 14.51 -5.10
C HIS A 172 19.57 15.65 -4.92
N ALA A 173 20.53 15.49 -3.99
CA ALA A 173 21.61 16.46 -3.81
C ALA A 173 22.48 16.61 -5.06
N MET A 174 22.83 15.49 -5.72
CA MET A 174 23.55 15.51 -6.99
C MET A 174 22.72 16.19 -8.09
N LEU A 175 21.41 15.91 -8.16
CA LEU A 175 20.51 16.60 -9.09
C LEU A 175 20.51 18.10 -8.85
N PHE A 176 20.35 18.55 -7.60
CA PHE A 176 20.40 19.98 -7.27
C PHE A 176 21.72 20.64 -7.69
N LEU A 177 22.85 19.98 -7.42
CA LEU A 177 24.15 20.47 -7.83
C LEU A 177 24.25 20.60 -9.35
N ALA A 178 23.79 19.59 -10.10
CA ALA A 178 23.75 19.63 -11.56
C ALA A 178 22.86 20.76 -12.09
N VAL A 179 21.73 21.03 -11.44
CA VAL A 179 20.83 22.14 -11.77
C VAL A 179 21.53 23.48 -11.56
N VAL A 180 22.21 23.68 -10.43
CA VAL A 180 22.94 24.93 -10.14
C VAL A 180 24.06 25.16 -11.17
N ILE A 181 24.83 24.12 -11.49
CA ILE A 181 25.89 24.18 -12.50
C ILE A 181 25.30 24.49 -13.89
N GLY A 182 24.22 23.81 -14.27
CA GLY A 182 23.54 24.05 -15.54
C GLY A 182 22.98 25.47 -15.65
N ALA A 183 22.43 26.01 -14.56
CA ALA A 183 21.94 27.38 -14.50
C ALA A 183 23.07 28.40 -14.65
N TRP A 184 24.21 28.13 -14.00
CA TRP A 184 25.41 28.96 -14.09
C TRP A 184 25.93 29.04 -15.54
N PHE A 185 26.00 27.89 -16.25
CA PHE A 185 26.40 27.86 -17.66
C PHE A 185 25.39 28.53 -18.60
N ALA A 186 24.12 28.62 -18.20
CA ALA A 186 23.07 29.27 -18.95
C ALA A 186 22.91 30.77 -18.61
N ASP A 187 23.87 31.37 -17.88
CA ASP A 187 23.86 32.78 -17.43
C ASP A 187 22.57 33.17 -16.68
N VAL A 188 22.00 32.22 -15.93
CA VAL A 188 20.80 32.44 -15.13
C VAL A 188 21.14 33.28 -13.90
N SER A 189 20.32 34.29 -13.59
CA SER A 189 20.55 35.16 -12.44
C SER A 189 20.52 34.38 -11.12
N PHE A 190 21.46 34.69 -10.21
CA PHE A 190 21.57 34.02 -8.93
C PHE A 190 20.26 34.00 -8.11
N PRO A 191 19.48 35.11 -8.01
CA PRO A 191 18.18 35.08 -7.34
C PRO A 191 17.19 34.07 -7.95
N LEU A 192 17.22 33.90 -9.28
CA LEU A 192 16.37 32.94 -9.98
C LEU A 192 16.79 31.51 -9.63
N ILE A 193 18.09 31.23 -9.59
CA ILE A 193 18.63 29.91 -9.19
C ILE A 193 18.18 29.56 -7.77
N VAL A 194 18.32 30.49 -6.83
CA VAL A 194 17.91 30.28 -5.42
C VAL A 194 16.41 30.04 -5.32
N ALA A 195 15.58 30.86 -5.97
CA ALA A 195 14.14 30.66 -5.99
C ALA A 195 13.78 29.27 -6.56
N PHE A 196 14.40 28.89 -7.67
CA PHE A 196 14.17 27.62 -8.33
C PHE A 196 14.53 26.42 -7.44
N VAL A 197 15.70 26.45 -6.78
CA VAL A 197 16.14 25.39 -5.86
C VAL A 197 15.19 25.25 -4.67
N ILE A 198 14.72 26.37 -4.08
CA ILE A 198 13.75 26.35 -2.97
C ILE A 198 12.44 25.71 -3.41
N LEU A 199 11.91 26.09 -4.58
CA LEU A 199 10.67 25.50 -5.11
C LEU A 199 10.82 23.99 -5.37
N LEU A 200 11.95 23.57 -5.93
CA LEU A 200 12.25 22.17 -6.20
C LEU A 200 12.37 21.37 -4.89
N TYR A 201 13.04 21.89 -3.87
CA TYR A 201 13.11 21.25 -2.55
C TYR A 201 11.72 21.09 -1.93
N ARG A 202 10.83 22.07 -2.09
CA ARG A 202 9.42 21.96 -1.66
C ARG A 202 8.61 20.95 -2.48
N LEU A 203 8.96 20.71 -3.73
CA LEU A 203 8.26 19.74 -4.60
C LEU A 203 8.54 18.29 -4.19
N GLN A 204 9.75 17.98 -3.70
CA GLN A 204 10.18 16.63 -3.33
C GLN A 204 9.23 15.87 -2.40
N PRO A 205 8.78 16.40 -1.24
CA PRO A 205 7.90 15.66 -0.34
C PRO A 205 6.56 15.31 -1.01
N HIS A 206 6.03 16.18 -1.88
CA HIS A 206 4.80 15.90 -2.61
C HIS A 206 4.99 14.78 -3.63
N MET A 207 6.13 14.78 -4.33
CA MET A 207 6.47 13.73 -5.28
C MET A 207 6.67 12.37 -4.58
N ARG A 208 7.34 12.36 -3.42
CA ARG A 208 7.51 11.16 -2.57
C ARG A 208 6.16 10.64 -2.05
N ALA A 209 5.29 11.54 -1.59
CA ALA A 209 3.96 11.18 -1.13
C ALA A 209 3.14 10.49 -2.23
N LEU A 210 3.16 11.03 -3.46
CA LEU A 210 2.49 10.41 -4.61
C LEU A 210 3.02 9.00 -4.93
N GLN A 211 4.35 8.82 -4.89
CA GLN A 211 4.98 7.51 -5.11
C GLN A 211 4.57 6.49 -4.03
N MET A 212 4.56 6.91 -2.76
CA MET A 212 4.12 6.06 -1.66
C MET A 212 2.64 5.71 -1.78
N SER A 213 1.77 6.69 -2.07
CA SER A 213 0.34 6.47 -2.30
C SER A 213 0.12 5.46 -3.43
N TRP A 214 0.83 5.59 -4.54
CA TRP A 214 0.75 4.63 -5.64
C TRP A 214 1.15 3.21 -5.22
N SER A 215 2.28 3.06 -4.54
CA SER A 215 2.72 1.75 -4.03
C SER A 215 1.73 1.15 -3.03
N GLN A 216 1.12 1.96 -2.16
CA GLN A 216 0.12 1.50 -1.20
C GLN A 216 -1.17 1.07 -1.90
N LEU A 217 -1.65 1.84 -2.87
CA LEU A 217 -2.82 1.48 -3.67
C LEU A 217 -2.62 0.17 -4.43
N GLN A 218 -1.44 -0.04 -5.03
CA GLN A 218 -1.10 -1.33 -5.65
C GLN A 218 -1.15 -2.48 -4.64
N GLY A 219 -0.71 -2.26 -3.39
CA GLY A 219 -0.80 -3.26 -2.33
C GLY A 219 -2.22 -3.56 -1.85
N LEU A 220 -3.19 -2.70 -2.20
CA LEU A 220 -4.61 -2.84 -1.84
C LEU A 220 -5.48 -3.36 -3.00
N SER A 221 -4.92 -3.58 -4.19
CA SER A 221 -5.72 -3.94 -5.38
C SER A 221 -6.55 -5.22 -5.17
N GLY A 222 -5.96 -6.26 -4.57
CA GLY A 222 -6.69 -7.51 -4.30
C GLY A 222 -7.85 -7.32 -3.31
N SER A 223 -7.71 -6.42 -2.34
CA SER A 223 -8.80 -6.08 -1.41
C SER A 223 -9.95 -5.36 -2.12
N LEU A 224 -9.60 -4.46 -3.04
CA LEU A 224 -10.57 -3.74 -3.85
C LEU A 224 -11.32 -4.69 -4.78
N GLU A 225 -10.62 -5.63 -5.41
CA GLU A 225 -11.23 -6.67 -6.26
C GLU A 225 -12.20 -7.57 -5.48
N GLU A 226 -11.87 -7.98 -4.25
CA GLU A 226 -12.77 -8.80 -3.42
C GLU A 226 -14.03 -8.02 -2.98
N VAL A 227 -13.88 -6.73 -2.64
CA VAL A 227 -15.03 -5.88 -2.28
C VAL A 227 -15.91 -5.61 -3.52
N ASP A 228 -15.31 -5.31 -4.66
CA ASP A 228 -16.02 -5.08 -5.93
C ASP A 228 -16.77 -6.34 -6.38
N TRP A 229 -16.08 -7.49 -6.38
CA TRP A 229 -16.69 -8.79 -6.65
C TRP A 229 -17.88 -9.06 -5.73
N MET A 230 -17.79 -8.72 -4.44
CA MET A 230 -18.88 -8.92 -3.50
C MET A 230 -20.06 -7.96 -3.74
N LEU A 231 -19.81 -6.73 -4.19
CA LEU A 231 -20.85 -5.76 -4.51
C LEU A 231 -21.51 -6.01 -5.86
N ASP A 232 -20.82 -6.62 -6.82
CA ASP A 232 -21.34 -6.88 -8.18
C ASP A 232 -22.54 -7.87 -8.15
N PRO A 233 -23.75 -7.47 -8.58
CA PRO A 233 -24.90 -8.36 -8.61
C PRO A 233 -24.92 -9.36 -9.78
N ALA A 234 -24.08 -9.18 -10.82
CA ALA A 234 -24.21 -9.89 -12.10
C ALA A 234 -24.18 -11.43 -11.96
N ASP A 235 -23.28 -11.95 -11.11
CA ASP A 235 -23.06 -13.38 -10.93
C ASP A 235 -23.77 -13.98 -9.70
N LYS A 236 -24.69 -13.22 -9.09
CA LYS A 236 -25.30 -13.63 -7.81
C LYS A 236 -26.76 -14.04 -7.97
N PRO A 237 -27.14 -15.25 -7.50
CA PRO A 237 -28.52 -15.70 -7.56
C PRO A 237 -29.41 -14.76 -6.77
N LYS A 238 -30.57 -14.42 -7.33
CA LYS A 238 -31.57 -13.60 -6.67
C LYS A 238 -32.20 -14.38 -5.51
N PRO A 239 -32.68 -13.69 -4.46
CA PRO A 239 -33.36 -14.35 -3.37
C PRO A 239 -34.72 -14.85 -3.89
N PRO A 240 -35.26 -15.95 -3.34
CA PRO A 240 -36.60 -16.39 -3.69
C PRO A 240 -37.60 -15.26 -3.37
N GLN A 241 -38.40 -14.86 -4.35
CA GLN A 241 -39.55 -13.98 -4.13
C GLN A 241 -40.65 -14.85 -3.54
N GLY A 242 -41.08 -14.56 -2.31
CA GLY A 242 -42.06 -15.35 -1.54
C GLY A 242 -43.48 -15.31 -2.09
N ASP A 243 -43.66 -15.10 -3.39
CA ASP A 243 -44.93 -14.81 -4.05
C ASP A 243 -45.55 -16.07 -4.69
N GLY A 244 -44.82 -17.20 -4.68
CA GLY A 244 -45.28 -18.49 -5.21
C GLY A 244 -45.90 -19.38 -4.12
N PRO A 245 -47.00 -20.10 -4.42
CA PRO A 245 -47.57 -21.06 -3.49
C PRO A 245 -46.57 -22.19 -3.19
N PHE A 246 -46.51 -22.60 -1.92
CA PHE A 246 -45.73 -23.76 -1.47
C PHE A 246 -46.34 -25.04 -2.06
N HIS A 247 -45.73 -25.55 -3.13
CA HIS A 247 -45.98 -26.91 -3.60
C HIS A 247 -45.07 -27.84 -2.79
N GLY A 248 -45.65 -28.42 -1.74
CA GLY A 248 -44.97 -29.39 -0.88
C GLY A 248 -44.42 -30.59 -1.63
#